data_AF-A0A952B257-F1
#
_entry.id   AF-A0A952B257-F1
#
_cell.length_a   1.000
_cell.length_b   1.000
_cell.length_c   1.000
_cell.angle_alpha   90.00
_cell.angle_beta   90.00
_cell.angle_gamma   90.00
#
_symmetry.space_group_name_H-M   'P 1'
#
loop_
_entity.id
_entity.type
_entity.pdbx_description
1 polymer ?
#
loop_
_entity_poly.entity_id
_entity_poly.type
_entity_poly.pdbx_seq_one_letter_code
_entity_poly.pdbx_strand_id
1 'polypeptide(L)'
;MLEILQDLEYALGGTVRLSPVVLVGPGLVFVIAGLFIWLGGLGFRKILVAVAGAITGGICGFFAIGQNIISAAFTAALAAALAMLFERIFITILTAALATLFAFIVLARPYIENSQQETVISPGERPAQDVALDVRESAEKTKTCIIDAGQKVKHACLQMPVYNWAIIMVLILICIVAGFSLWQLASALCFSALGTVLIFAGMILLLFNKGSMPVSIISSRSSFYIAVFAAMMAFGTTEQLLLCKQPKTSPTVKSQTGGNTQKPKQTKKRWWGT
;
A
#
# COMPACT_ATOMS: atom_id res chain seq x y z
N MET A 1 -10.45 8.32 17.71
CA MET A 1 -9.18 8.56 16.96
C MET A 1 -8.52 9.87 17.37
N LEU A 2 -9.28 10.97 17.52
CA LEU A 2 -8.78 12.24 18.06
C LEU A 2 -8.20 12.14 19.48
N GLU A 3 -8.82 11.37 20.38
CA GLU A 3 -8.31 11.14 21.74
C GLU A 3 -6.97 10.42 21.76
N ILE A 4 -6.77 9.41 20.90
CA ILE A 4 -5.49 8.70 20.75
C ILE A 4 -4.40 9.67 20.28
N LEU A 5 -4.75 10.60 19.38
CA LEU A 5 -3.85 11.65 18.90
C LEU A 5 -3.50 12.66 19.98
N GLN A 6 -4.47 13.05 20.81
CA GLN A 6 -4.24 13.93 21.96
C GLN A 6 -3.41 13.25 23.06
N ASP A 7 -3.63 11.97 23.33
CA ASP A 7 -2.81 11.19 24.26
C ASP A 7 -1.39 11.01 23.72
N LEU A 8 -1.23 10.79 22.41
CA LEU A 8 0.08 10.73 21.76
C LEU A 8 0.78 12.09 21.81
N GLU A 9 0.05 13.18 21.61
CA GLU A 9 0.56 14.54 21.68
C GLU A 9 0.95 14.95 23.10
N TYR A 10 0.17 14.56 24.12
CA TYR A 10 0.53 14.76 25.52
C TYR A 10 1.76 13.93 25.90
N ALA A 11 1.87 12.71 25.38
CA ALA A 11 3.03 11.85 25.56
C ALA A 11 4.28 12.34 24.81
N LEU A 12 4.14 12.93 23.62
CA LEU A 12 5.25 13.48 22.83
C LEU A 12 5.64 14.90 23.23
N GLY A 13 4.70 15.71 23.74
CA GLY A 13 4.86 17.14 24.01
C GLY A 13 5.64 17.47 25.29
N GLY A 14 5.85 16.49 26.18
CA GLY A 14 6.42 16.72 27.51
C GLY A 14 7.95 16.81 27.57
N THR A 15 8.69 15.93 26.91
CA THR A 15 10.15 15.79 27.19
C THR A 15 11.00 15.23 26.05
N VAL A 16 10.42 14.53 25.07
CA VAL A 16 11.18 14.02 23.93
C VAL A 16 11.13 15.06 22.83
N ARG A 17 12.12 15.97 22.82
CA ARG A 17 12.49 16.66 21.58
C ARG A 17 12.96 15.61 20.58
N LEU A 18 12.02 14.90 19.96
CA LEU A 18 12.28 14.10 18.77
C LEU A 18 12.99 15.06 17.84
N SER A 19 14.27 14.77 17.56
CA SER A 19 15.06 15.63 16.70
C SER A 19 14.22 15.86 15.45
N PRO A 20 13.96 17.12 15.06
CA PRO A 20 13.13 17.45 13.90
C PRO A 20 13.52 16.63 12.67
N VAL A 21 14.82 16.29 12.57
CA VAL A 21 15.41 15.43 11.55
C VAL A 21 14.77 14.04 11.49
N VAL A 22 14.46 13.42 12.64
CA VAL A 22 13.87 12.07 12.75
C VAL A 22 12.40 12.05 12.33
N LEU A 23 11.69 13.19 12.38
CA LEU A 23 10.31 13.26 11.90
C LEU A 23 10.24 13.75 10.44
N VAL A 24 11.07 14.72 10.08
CA VAL A 24 11.14 15.31 8.74
C VAL A 24 11.67 14.29 7.74
N GLY A 25 12.72 13.54 8.10
CA GLY A 25 13.30 12.52 7.22
C GLY A 25 12.28 11.49 6.75
N PRO A 26 11.67 10.71 7.65
CA PRO A 26 10.64 9.72 7.29
C PRO A 26 9.41 10.33 6.63
N GLY A 27 8.96 11.50 7.10
CA GLY A 27 7.82 12.21 6.48
C GLY A 27 8.09 12.55 5.01
N LEU A 28 9.27 13.10 4.72
CA LEU A 28 9.70 13.40 3.35
C LEU A 28 9.86 12.13 2.51
N VAL A 29 10.47 11.08 3.07
CA VAL A 29 10.61 9.78 2.41
C VAL A 29 9.25 9.20 2.04
N PHE A 30 8.26 9.27 2.93
CA PHE A 30 6.90 8.79 2.64
C PHE A 30 6.19 9.63 1.58
N VAL A 31 6.34 10.96 1.59
CA VAL A 31 5.77 11.80 0.52
C VAL A 31 6.39 11.44 -0.83
N ILE A 32 7.72 11.35 -0.90
CA ILE A 32 8.44 11.05 -2.15
C ILE A 32 8.08 9.63 -2.64
N ALA A 33 8.15 8.63 -1.77
CA ALA A 33 7.82 7.25 -2.10
C ALA A 33 6.34 7.13 -2.52
N GLY A 34 5.44 7.79 -1.81
CA GLY A 34 4.03 7.86 -2.15
C GLY A 34 3.79 8.50 -3.51
N LEU A 35 4.53 9.58 -3.86
CA LEU A 35 4.47 10.20 -5.19
C LEU A 35 4.92 9.23 -6.28
N PHE A 36 6.03 8.53 -6.08
CA PHE A 36 6.52 7.52 -7.03
C PHE A 36 5.53 6.37 -7.22
N ILE A 37 4.92 5.88 -6.14
CA ILE A 37 3.89 4.82 -6.20
C ILE A 37 2.62 5.35 -6.89
N TRP A 38 2.22 6.58 -6.58
CA TRP A 38 1.02 7.22 -7.11
C TRP A 38 1.13 7.50 -8.62
N LEU A 39 2.27 8.02 -9.11
CA LEU A 39 2.51 8.25 -10.54
C LEU A 39 2.94 6.98 -11.30
N GLY A 40 3.75 6.13 -10.67
CA GLY A 40 4.46 5.05 -11.34
C GLY A 40 3.83 3.66 -11.25
N GLY A 41 2.69 3.53 -10.57
CA GLY A 41 2.12 2.26 -10.10
C GLY A 41 1.96 1.15 -11.14
N LEU A 42 1.81 1.48 -12.43
CA LEU A 42 1.70 0.46 -13.48
C LEU A 42 2.92 0.38 -14.41
N GLY A 43 3.53 1.51 -14.77
CA GLY A 43 4.71 1.52 -15.66
C GLY A 43 5.98 1.02 -14.97
N PHE A 44 6.15 1.36 -13.69
CA PHE A 44 7.31 0.98 -12.90
C PHE A 44 7.05 -0.25 -12.02
N ARG A 45 5.85 -0.82 -12.02
CA ARG A 45 5.48 -1.97 -11.15
C ARG A 45 6.50 -3.10 -11.20
N LYS A 46 6.83 -3.55 -12.42
CA LYS A 46 7.77 -4.65 -12.64
C LYS A 46 9.17 -4.29 -12.13
N ILE A 47 9.59 -3.05 -12.35
CA ILE A 47 10.91 -2.56 -11.93
C ILE A 47 10.95 -2.46 -10.40
N LEU A 48 9.95 -1.86 -9.77
CA LEU A 48 9.87 -1.70 -8.31
C LEU A 48 9.83 -3.06 -7.62
N VAL A 49 9.04 -4.00 -8.12
CA VAL A 49 8.93 -5.35 -7.53
C VAL A 49 10.23 -6.14 -7.74
N ALA A 50 10.85 -6.04 -8.91
CA ALA A 50 12.15 -6.67 -9.16
C ALA A 50 13.25 -6.08 -8.28
N VAL A 51 13.32 -4.75 -8.15
CA VAL A 51 14.32 -4.07 -7.31
C VAL A 51 14.09 -4.39 -5.83
N ALA A 52 12.84 -4.33 -5.35
CA ALA A 52 12.51 -4.71 -3.97
C ALA A 52 12.86 -6.17 -3.70
N GLY A 53 12.47 -7.09 -4.59
CA GLY A 53 12.81 -8.51 -4.50
C GLY A 53 14.32 -8.77 -4.52
N ALA A 54 15.07 -8.04 -5.34
CA ALA A 54 16.53 -8.14 -5.40
C ALA A 54 17.20 -7.60 -4.12
N ILE A 55 16.74 -6.46 -3.59
CA ILE A 55 17.27 -5.89 -2.33
C ILE A 55 16.97 -6.83 -1.17
N THR A 56 15.72 -7.25 -1.00
CA THR A 56 15.32 -8.15 0.10
C THR A 56 16.00 -9.50 -0.02
N GLY A 57 16.01 -10.10 -1.22
CA GLY A 57 16.69 -11.36 -1.49
C GLY A 57 18.20 -11.27 -1.28
N GLY A 58 18.83 -10.16 -1.69
CA GLY A 58 20.25 -9.90 -1.47
C GLY A 58 20.61 -9.76 0.01
N ILE A 59 19.81 -9.01 0.79
CA ILE A 59 20.01 -8.88 2.25
C ILE A 59 19.85 -10.24 2.91
N CYS A 60 18.76 -10.96 2.63
CA CYS A 60 18.51 -12.29 3.21
C CYS A 60 19.60 -13.31 2.80
N GLY A 61 20.00 -13.32 1.54
CA GLY A 61 21.05 -14.21 1.02
C GLY A 61 22.41 -13.92 1.62
N PHE A 62 22.77 -12.63 1.77
CA PHE A 62 24.01 -12.19 2.40
C PHE A 62 24.10 -12.63 3.87
N PHE A 63 23.00 -12.52 4.62
CA PHE A 63 22.95 -12.97 6.01
C PHE A 63 22.93 -14.50 6.16
N ALA A 64 22.28 -15.22 5.25
CA ALA A 64 22.13 -16.68 5.37
C ALA A 64 23.37 -17.47 4.91
N ILE A 65 24.07 -17.00 3.86
CA ILE A 65 25.12 -17.79 3.18
C ILE A 65 26.52 -17.18 3.39
N GLY A 66 26.61 -16.02 4.04
CA GLY A 66 27.86 -15.31 4.30
C GLY A 66 28.30 -14.42 3.12
N GLN A 67 29.53 -13.89 3.19
CA GLN A 67 30.07 -12.87 2.27
C GLN A 67 30.33 -13.35 0.81
N ASN A 68 29.80 -14.50 0.40
CA ASN A 68 30.08 -15.05 -0.92
C ASN A 68 29.18 -14.42 -2.02
N ILE A 69 29.76 -13.50 -2.79
CA ILE A 69 29.06 -12.62 -3.76
C ILE A 69 28.27 -13.41 -4.80
N ILE A 70 28.78 -14.56 -5.27
CA ILE A 70 28.13 -15.37 -6.29
C ILE A 70 26.80 -15.96 -5.77
N SER A 71 26.78 -16.38 -4.51
CA SER A 71 25.57 -16.91 -3.89
C SER A 71 24.53 -15.81 -3.60
N ALA A 72 25.00 -14.63 -3.17
CA ALA A 72 24.15 -13.46 -3.00
C ALA A 72 23.49 -13.01 -4.33
N ALA A 73 24.23 -13.05 -5.44
CA ALA A 73 23.68 -12.72 -6.76
C ALA A 73 22.61 -13.73 -7.22
N PHE A 74 22.86 -15.03 -7.01
CA PHE A 74 21.90 -16.07 -7.39
C PHE A 74 20.60 -16.00 -6.55
N THR A 75 20.74 -15.79 -5.24
CA THR A 75 19.59 -15.62 -4.35
C THR A 75 18.80 -14.35 -4.66
N ALA A 76 19.45 -13.23 -4.97
CA ALA A 76 18.79 -12.01 -5.43
C ALA A 76 18.02 -12.22 -6.75
N ALA A 77 18.61 -12.93 -7.72
CA ALA A 77 17.94 -13.23 -8.99
C ALA A 77 16.71 -14.14 -8.81
N LEU A 78 16.84 -15.18 -7.98
CA LEU A 78 15.74 -16.09 -7.67
C LEU A 78 14.62 -15.36 -6.92
N ALA A 79 14.97 -14.53 -5.94
CA ALA A 79 14.02 -13.71 -5.20
C ALA A 79 13.29 -12.72 -6.10
N ALA A 80 13.97 -12.08 -7.06
CA ALA A 80 13.34 -11.21 -8.05
C ALA A 80 12.36 -11.97 -8.95
N ALA A 81 12.73 -13.19 -9.40
CA ALA A 81 11.85 -14.04 -10.19
C ALA A 81 10.59 -14.47 -9.42
N LEU A 82 10.76 -14.87 -8.15
CA LEU A 82 9.64 -15.19 -7.26
C LEU A 82 8.78 -13.96 -6.99
N ALA A 83 9.38 -12.79 -6.75
CA ALA A 83 8.65 -11.54 -6.53
C ALA A 83 7.75 -11.19 -7.74
N MET A 84 8.22 -11.42 -8.97
CA MET A 84 7.39 -11.24 -10.18
C MET A 84 6.19 -12.20 -10.24
N LEU A 85 6.34 -13.44 -9.77
CA LEU A 85 5.23 -14.40 -9.66
C LEU A 85 4.25 -14.01 -8.54
N PHE A 86 4.77 -13.58 -7.40
CA PHE A 86 3.98 -13.12 -6.27
C PHE A 86 3.26 -11.79 -6.55
N GLU A 87 3.70 -11.00 -7.52
CA GLU A 87 3.08 -9.73 -7.88
C GLU A 87 1.58 -9.87 -8.18
N ARG A 88 1.19 -10.95 -8.88
CA ARG A 88 -0.21 -11.26 -9.15
C ARG A 88 -0.93 -11.77 -7.92
N ILE A 89 -0.31 -12.63 -7.14
CA ILE A 89 -0.96 -13.19 -5.94
C ILE A 89 -1.18 -12.07 -4.90
N PHE A 90 -0.18 -11.21 -4.71
CA PHE A 90 -0.18 -10.12 -3.76
C PHE A 90 -1.29 -9.11 -4.03
N ILE A 91 -1.46 -8.66 -5.28
CA ILE A 91 -2.53 -7.71 -5.60
C ILE A 91 -3.92 -8.33 -5.41
N THR A 92 -4.11 -9.62 -5.72
CA THR A 92 -5.38 -10.30 -5.47
C THR A 92 -5.69 -10.31 -3.98
N ILE A 93 -4.72 -10.71 -3.17
CA ILE A 93 -4.84 -10.77 -1.72
C ILE A 93 -5.10 -9.36 -1.14
N LEU A 94 -4.34 -8.37 -1.59
CA LEU A 94 -4.48 -7.00 -1.11
C LEU A 94 -5.83 -6.39 -1.48
N THR A 95 -6.32 -6.64 -2.70
CA THR A 95 -7.66 -6.20 -3.14
C THR A 95 -8.74 -6.86 -2.30
N ALA A 96 -8.64 -8.17 -2.06
CA ALA A 96 -9.57 -8.90 -1.20
C ALA A 96 -9.54 -8.40 0.24
N ALA A 97 -8.35 -8.11 0.78
CA ALA A 97 -8.18 -7.56 2.12
C ALA A 97 -8.79 -6.16 2.25
N LEU A 98 -8.55 -5.27 1.28
CA LEU A 98 -9.15 -3.93 1.25
C LEU A 98 -10.67 -3.98 1.11
N ALA A 99 -11.21 -4.85 0.25
CA ALA A 99 -12.65 -5.06 0.12
C ALA A 99 -13.27 -5.56 1.44
N THR A 100 -12.61 -6.54 2.08
CA THR A 100 -13.03 -7.07 3.38
C THR A 100 -13.03 -5.99 4.45
N LEU A 101 -11.94 -5.21 4.52
CA LEU A 101 -11.80 -4.11 5.46
C LEU A 101 -12.87 -3.04 5.25
N PHE A 102 -13.12 -2.66 4.00
CA PHE A 102 -14.14 -1.67 3.67
C PHE A 102 -15.55 -2.17 4.02
N ALA A 103 -15.89 -3.40 3.65
CA ALA A 103 -17.15 -4.04 4.02
C ALA A 103 -17.31 -4.11 5.54
N PHE A 104 -16.24 -4.50 6.25
CA PHE A 104 -16.22 -4.54 7.70
C PHE A 104 -16.46 -3.15 8.30
N ILE A 105 -15.76 -2.10 7.84
CA ILE A 105 -15.95 -0.74 8.35
C ILE A 105 -17.40 -0.28 8.17
N VAL A 106 -17.99 -0.52 6.98
CA VAL A 106 -19.37 -0.12 6.69
C VAL A 106 -20.37 -0.88 7.57
N LEU A 107 -20.17 -2.18 7.77
CA LEU A 107 -21.06 -3.03 8.57
C LEU A 107 -20.85 -2.88 10.08
N ALA A 108 -19.64 -2.56 10.52
CA ALA A 108 -19.31 -2.39 11.94
C ALA A 108 -19.72 -1.01 12.47
N ARG A 109 -19.87 -0.01 11.61
CA ARG A 109 -20.26 1.36 11.98
C ARG A 109 -21.46 1.43 12.95
N PRO A 110 -22.62 0.79 12.69
CA PRO A 110 -23.75 0.84 13.62
C PRO A 110 -23.45 0.21 14.98
N TYR A 111 -22.58 -0.81 15.05
CA TYR A 111 -22.23 -1.46 16.30
C TYR A 111 -21.30 -0.60 17.16
N ILE A 112 -20.33 0.07 16.53
CA ILE A 112 -19.39 0.96 17.23
C ILE A 112 -20.13 2.16 17.83
N GLU A 113 -21.07 2.73 17.08
CA GLU A 113 -21.87 3.89 17.52
C GLU A 113 -22.71 3.53 18.76
N ASN A 114 -23.25 2.31 18.83
CA ASN A 114 -23.99 1.82 19.99
C ASN A 114 -23.09 1.56 21.21
N SER A 115 -21.90 0.98 21.01
CA SER A 115 -20.97 0.71 22.13
C SER A 115 -20.40 1.98 22.77
N GLN A 116 -20.24 3.04 21.98
CA GLN A 116 -19.71 4.30 22.50
C GLN A 116 -20.71 5.01 23.43
N GLN A 117 -22.01 4.77 23.25
CA GLN A 117 -23.06 5.38 24.05
C GLN A 117 -23.13 4.84 25.50
N GLU A 118 -22.70 3.60 25.73
CA GLU A 118 -22.65 2.99 27.08
C GLU A 118 -21.49 3.49 27.95
N THR A 119 -20.42 4.05 27.36
CA THR A 119 -19.20 4.39 28.11
C THR A 119 -19.20 5.82 28.68
N VAL A 120 -20.13 6.69 28.27
CA VAL A 120 -20.10 8.13 28.62
C VAL A 120 -20.69 8.45 30.01
N ILE A 121 -21.25 7.47 30.74
CA ILE A 121 -22.02 7.76 31.98
C ILE A 121 -21.15 7.82 33.26
N SER A 122 -19.82 7.68 33.20
CA SER A 122 -18.97 7.84 34.40
C SER A 122 -18.03 9.04 34.29
N PRO A 123 -18.51 10.28 34.56
CA PRO A 123 -17.65 11.44 34.75
C PRO A 123 -16.98 11.34 36.13
N GLY A 124 -16.01 10.42 36.24
CA GLY A 124 -15.10 10.34 37.36
C GLY A 124 -14.03 11.41 37.21
N GLU A 125 -14.15 12.46 38.01
CA GLU A 125 -13.20 13.53 38.28
C GLU A 125 -11.74 13.01 38.24
N ARG A 126 -11.00 13.31 37.16
CA ARG A 126 -9.58 12.97 37.07
C ARG A 126 -8.78 14.06 37.78
N PRO A 127 -8.08 13.75 38.88
CA PRO A 127 -7.17 14.69 39.50
C PRO A 127 -6.03 15.01 38.52
N ALA A 128 -5.78 16.30 38.33
CA ALA A 128 -4.65 16.81 37.58
C ALA A 128 -3.36 16.36 38.28
N GLN A 129 -2.72 15.33 37.75
CA GLN A 129 -1.41 14.88 38.23
C GLN A 129 -0.41 15.01 37.08
N ASP A 130 0.37 16.09 37.14
CA ASP A 130 1.55 16.37 36.32
C ASP A 130 2.67 15.39 36.70
N VAL A 131 2.53 14.13 36.31
CA VAL A 131 3.63 13.16 36.39
C VAL A 131 4.27 13.09 35.00
N ALA A 132 5.53 13.53 34.94
CA ALA A 132 6.36 13.45 33.73
C ALA A 132 6.43 11.99 33.26
N LEU A 133 5.69 11.71 32.19
CA LEU A 133 5.47 10.39 31.65
C LEU A 133 6.75 9.89 30.95
N ASP A 134 7.27 8.76 31.41
CA ASP A 134 8.46 8.13 30.85
C ASP A 134 8.16 7.55 29.45
N VAL A 135 9.12 7.66 28.53
CA VAL A 135 9.00 7.20 27.13
C VAL A 135 8.62 5.72 27.05
N ARG A 136 9.08 4.93 28.03
CA ARG A 136 8.75 3.52 28.18
C ARG A 136 7.26 3.30 28.44
N GLU A 137 6.63 4.17 29.23
CA GLU A 137 5.19 4.09 29.53
C GLU A 137 4.35 4.49 28.31
N SER A 138 4.79 5.44 27.48
CA SER A 138 4.12 5.76 26.21
C SER A 138 4.13 4.59 25.22
N ALA A 139 5.25 3.85 25.14
CA ALA A 139 5.33 2.65 24.31
C ALA A 139 4.40 1.54 24.84
N GLU A 140 4.33 1.38 26.17
CA GLU A 140 3.41 0.43 26.81
C GLU A 140 1.93 0.83 26.61
N LYS A 141 1.58 2.11 26.70
CA LYS A 141 0.22 2.62 26.42
C LYS A 141 -0.19 2.44 24.95
N THR A 142 0.75 2.63 24.02
CA THR A 142 0.48 2.35 22.61
C THR A 142 0.21 0.86 22.39
N LYS A 143 0.98 0.00 23.05
CA LYS A 143 0.79 -1.45 22.97
C LYS A 143 -0.57 -1.86 23.55
N THR A 144 -0.97 -1.31 24.70
CA THR A 144 -2.30 -1.60 25.28
C THR A 144 -3.42 -1.06 24.40
N CYS A 145 -3.27 0.11 23.77
CA CYS A 145 -4.25 0.64 22.82
C CYS A 145 -4.43 -0.27 21.59
N ILE A 146 -3.33 -0.80 21.04
CA ILE A 146 -3.39 -1.75 19.92
C ILE A 146 -4.09 -3.05 20.34
N ILE A 147 -3.78 -3.56 21.54
CA ILE A 147 -4.40 -4.76 22.08
C ILE A 147 -5.91 -4.54 22.33
N ASP A 148 -6.27 -3.40 22.93
CA ASP A 148 -7.66 -3.02 23.19
C ASP A 148 -8.46 -2.84 21.90
N ALA A 149 -7.90 -2.15 20.91
CA ALA A 149 -8.50 -2.05 19.58
C ALA A 149 -8.70 -3.44 18.95
N GLY A 150 -7.71 -4.32 19.07
CA GLY A 150 -7.81 -5.70 18.60
C GLY A 150 -8.90 -6.50 19.32
N GLN A 151 -9.04 -6.34 20.63
CA GLN A 151 -10.09 -6.99 21.42
C GLN A 151 -11.48 -6.44 21.08
N LYS A 152 -11.62 -5.13 20.88
CA LYS A 152 -12.87 -4.50 20.41
C LYS A 152 -13.29 -5.02 19.04
N VAL A 153 -12.34 -5.09 18.10
CA VAL A 153 -12.60 -5.68 16.78
C VAL A 153 -13.01 -7.15 16.90
N LYS A 154 -12.31 -7.94 17.74
CA LYS A 154 -12.66 -9.34 17.98
C LYS A 154 -14.05 -9.48 18.61
N HIS A 155 -14.41 -8.61 19.55
CA HIS A 155 -15.71 -8.61 20.19
C HIS A 155 -16.83 -8.26 19.21
N ALA A 156 -16.63 -7.22 18.39
CA ALA A 156 -17.56 -6.86 17.31
C ALA A 156 -17.71 -8.00 16.29
N CYS A 157 -16.60 -8.67 15.94
CA CYS A 157 -16.56 -9.82 15.04
C CYS A 157 -17.40 -11.00 15.56
N LEU A 158 -17.38 -11.26 16.87
CA LEU A 158 -18.14 -12.34 17.50
C LEU A 158 -19.63 -12.00 17.70
N GLN A 159 -19.97 -10.73 17.90
CA GLN A 159 -21.37 -10.29 18.05
C GLN A 159 -22.10 -10.10 16.71
N MET A 160 -21.39 -10.14 15.58
CA MET A 160 -22.03 -9.99 14.27
C MET A 160 -22.90 -11.21 13.94
N PRO A 161 -24.17 -11.01 13.55
CA PRO A 161 -25.05 -12.10 13.17
C PRO A 161 -24.56 -12.80 11.90
N VAL A 162 -24.84 -14.10 11.78
CA VAL A 162 -24.34 -14.98 10.71
C VAL A 162 -24.67 -14.45 9.30
N TYR A 163 -25.80 -13.77 9.12
CA TYR A 163 -26.17 -13.21 7.81
C TYR A 163 -25.22 -12.07 7.36
N ASN A 164 -24.67 -11.27 8.28
CA ASN A 164 -23.69 -10.23 7.93
C ASN A 164 -22.39 -10.85 7.42
N TRP A 165 -21.97 -11.98 7.99
CA TRP A 165 -20.83 -12.74 7.49
C TRP A 165 -21.06 -13.28 6.08
N ALA A 166 -22.26 -13.76 5.79
CA ALA A 166 -22.62 -14.21 4.45
C ALA A 166 -22.52 -13.05 3.43
N ILE A 167 -22.99 -11.85 3.79
CA ILE A 167 -22.88 -10.66 2.93
C ILE A 167 -21.41 -10.29 2.67
N ILE A 168 -20.56 -10.31 3.70
CA ILE A 168 -19.11 -10.06 3.56
C ILE A 168 -18.49 -11.08 2.61
N MET A 169 -18.78 -12.37 2.77
CA MET A 169 -18.23 -13.43 1.90
C MET A 169 -18.67 -13.26 0.45
N VAL A 170 -19.94 -12.89 0.21
CA VAL A 170 -20.44 -12.59 -1.15
C VAL A 170 -19.74 -11.38 -1.74
N LEU A 171 -19.56 -10.29 -0.96
CA LEU A 171 -18.83 -9.10 -1.40
C LEU A 171 -17.38 -9.44 -1.75
N ILE A 172 -16.69 -10.22 -0.92
CA ILE A 172 -15.33 -10.69 -1.18
C ILE A 172 -15.28 -11.47 -2.50
N LEU A 173 -16.22 -12.39 -2.72
CA LEU A 173 -16.27 -13.19 -3.95
C LEU A 173 -16.49 -12.30 -5.19
N ILE A 174 -17.43 -11.36 -5.13
CA ILE A 174 -17.67 -10.39 -6.21
C ILE A 174 -16.41 -9.56 -6.47
N CYS A 175 -15.75 -9.05 -5.43
CA CYS A 175 -14.52 -8.30 -5.55
C CYS A 175 -13.37 -9.13 -6.13
N ILE A 176 -13.27 -10.42 -5.81
CA ILE A 176 -12.26 -11.32 -6.40
C ILE A 176 -12.54 -11.52 -7.89
N VAL A 177 -13.79 -11.82 -8.28
CA VAL A 177 -14.16 -12.04 -9.68
C VAL A 177 -14.01 -10.75 -10.50
N ALA A 178 -14.48 -9.62 -9.96
CA ALA A 178 -14.33 -8.31 -10.57
C ALA A 178 -12.87 -7.88 -10.63
N GLY A 179 -12.09 -8.11 -9.58
CA GLY A 179 -10.66 -7.81 -9.52
C GLY A 179 -9.85 -8.66 -10.49
N PHE A 180 -10.25 -9.92 -10.71
CA PHE A 180 -9.64 -10.77 -11.73
C PHE A 180 -9.96 -10.26 -13.15
N SER A 181 -11.23 -9.90 -13.40
CA SER A 181 -11.69 -9.41 -14.71
C SER A 181 -11.15 -8.01 -15.04
N LEU A 182 -11.00 -7.16 -14.02
CA LEU A 182 -10.52 -5.78 -14.11
C LEU A 182 -9.16 -5.63 -13.44
N TRP A 183 -8.29 -6.62 -13.60
CA TRP A 183 -6.96 -6.67 -12.95
C TRP A 183 -6.19 -5.36 -13.07
N GLN A 184 -6.24 -4.74 -14.25
CA GLN A 184 -5.57 -3.47 -14.53
C GLN A 184 -6.13 -2.33 -13.70
N LEU A 185 -7.45 -2.23 -13.59
CA LEU A 185 -8.13 -1.18 -12.84
C LEU A 185 -7.97 -1.38 -11.34
N ALA A 186 -8.07 -2.63 -10.85
CA ALA A 186 -7.82 -2.97 -9.45
C ALA A 186 -6.37 -2.65 -9.04
N SER A 187 -5.40 -3.00 -9.89
CA SER A 187 -4.00 -2.63 -9.66
C SER A 187 -3.83 -1.11 -9.63
N ALA A 188 -4.43 -0.40 -10.61
CA ALA A 188 -4.33 1.05 -10.70
C ALA A 188 -4.90 1.75 -9.45
N LEU A 189 -6.11 1.35 -9.06
CA LEU A 189 -6.79 1.87 -7.89
C LEU A 189 -5.98 1.59 -6.62
N CYS A 190 -5.39 0.39 -6.50
CA CYS A 190 -4.60 0.03 -5.34
C CYS A 190 -3.30 0.84 -5.23
N PHE A 191 -2.55 1.00 -6.31
CA PHE A 191 -1.34 1.85 -6.30
C PHE A 191 -1.68 3.32 -6.09
N SER A 192 -2.77 3.80 -6.68
CA SER A 192 -3.25 5.16 -6.44
C SER A 192 -3.67 5.36 -4.98
N ALA A 193 -4.42 4.44 -4.39
CA ALA A 193 -4.82 4.48 -2.99
C ALA A 193 -3.61 4.42 -2.05
N LEU A 194 -2.71 3.45 -2.23
CA LEU A 194 -1.49 3.32 -1.43
C LEU A 194 -0.62 4.58 -1.55
N GLY A 195 -0.36 5.07 -2.76
CA GLY A 195 0.42 6.28 -2.98
C GLY A 195 -0.20 7.49 -2.30
N THR A 196 -1.53 7.63 -2.36
CA THR A 196 -2.27 8.68 -1.66
C THR A 196 -2.11 8.53 -0.15
N VAL A 197 -2.30 7.34 0.42
CA VAL A 197 -2.11 7.07 1.87
C VAL A 197 -0.70 7.43 2.32
N LEU A 198 0.33 7.04 1.57
CA LEU A 198 1.73 7.37 1.87
C LEU A 198 1.99 8.89 1.83
N ILE A 199 1.45 9.59 0.84
CA ILE A 199 1.60 11.06 0.74
C ILE A 199 0.92 11.73 1.93
N PHE A 200 -0.31 11.35 2.26
CA PHE A 200 -1.01 11.92 3.41
C PHE A 200 -0.31 11.59 4.73
N ALA A 201 0.14 10.35 4.92
CA ALA A 201 0.90 9.94 6.11
C ALA A 201 2.20 10.76 6.24
N GLY A 202 2.94 10.93 5.15
CA GLY A 202 4.16 11.75 5.12
C GLY A 202 3.87 13.22 5.41
N MET A 203 2.81 13.78 4.83
CA MET A 203 2.37 15.15 5.11
C MET A 203 1.95 15.33 6.57
N ILE A 204 1.23 14.37 7.15
CA ILE A 204 0.84 14.39 8.56
C ILE A 204 2.09 14.34 9.46
N LEU A 205 3.07 13.50 9.16
CA LEU A 205 4.36 13.45 9.88
C LEU A 205 5.12 14.79 9.80
N LEU A 206 5.15 15.41 8.61
CA LEU A 206 5.77 16.73 8.43
C LEU A 206 5.03 17.83 9.20
N LEU A 207 3.70 17.74 9.29
CA LEU A 207 2.90 18.67 10.08
C LEU A 207 3.15 18.50 11.58
N PHE A 208 3.30 17.27 12.08
CA PHE A 208 3.66 17.04 13.48
C PHE A 208 4.96 17.72 13.88
N ASN A 209 5.92 17.86 12.96
CA ASN A 209 7.15 18.60 13.23
C ASN A 209 6.91 20.11 13.48
N LYS A 210 5.80 20.68 12.99
CA LYS A 210 5.39 22.06 13.27
C LYS A 210 4.49 22.20 14.50
N GLY A 211 4.22 21.09 15.19
CA GLY A 211 3.23 21.00 16.26
C GLY A 211 1.93 20.35 15.79
N SER A 212 1.07 20.04 16.74
CA SER A 212 -0.21 19.34 16.57
C SER A 212 -1.39 20.21 16.16
N MET A 213 -1.29 21.53 16.36
CA MET A 213 -2.35 22.49 16.05
C MET A 213 -2.89 22.36 14.61
N PRO A 214 -2.06 22.12 13.56
CA PRO A 214 -2.58 21.84 12.23
C PRO A 214 -3.45 20.58 12.21
N VAL A 215 -3.05 19.51 12.89
CA VAL A 215 -3.74 18.21 12.87
C VAL A 215 -5.13 18.29 13.52
N SER A 216 -5.29 19.07 14.58
CA SER A 216 -6.59 19.28 15.21
C SER A 216 -7.56 20.05 14.30
N ILE A 217 -7.06 21.08 13.60
CA ILE A 217 -7.84 21.82 12.59
C ILE A 217 -8.25 20.89 11.45
N ILE A 218 -7.34 20.05 10.98
CA ILE A 218 -7.60 19.03 9.94
C ILE A 218 -8.74 18.11 10.35
N SER A 219 -8.71 17.62 11.59
CA SER A 219 -9.74 16.71 12.08
C SER A 219 -11.13 17.35 12.16
N SER A 220 -11.21 18.66 12.41
CA SER A 220 -12.49 19.38 12.43
C SER A 220 -13.15 19.48 11.04
N ARG A 221 -12.37 19.34 9.97
CA ARG A 221 -12.83 19.41 8.57
C ARG A 221 -12.64 18.10 7.82
N SER A 222 -12.88 16.97 8.49
CA SER A 222 -12.66 15.63 7.95
C SER A 222 -13.31 15.40 6.58
N SER A 223 -14.48 15.98 6.30
CA SER A 223 -15.17 15.88 5.02
C SER A 223 -14.34 16.44 3.85
N PHE A 224 -13.66 17.56 4.05
CA PHE A 224 -12.79 18.16 3.05
C PHE A 224 -11.58 17.26 2.75
N TYR A 225 -10.99 16.66 3.80
CA TYR A 225 -9.88 15.72 3.65
C TYR A 225 -10.28 14.47 2.87
N ILE A 226 -11.45 13.91 3.18
CA ILE A 226 -11.99 12.76 2.45
C ILE A 226 -12.21 13.12 0.98
N ALA A 227 -12.73 14.31 0.68
CA ALA A 227 -12.93 14.77 -0.68
C ALA A 227 -11.61 14.91 -1.46
N VAL A 228 -10.58 15.53 -0.86
CA VAL A 228 -9.25 15.65 -1.48
C VAL A 228 -8.61 14.28 -1.69
N PHE A 229 -8.71 13.41 -0.68
CA PHE A 229 -8.21 12.04 -0.77
C PHE A 229 -8.88 11.25 -1.91
N ALA A 230 -10.22 11.33 -2.02
CA ALA A 230 -10.97 10.70 -3.10
C ALA A 230 -10.60 11.27 -4.48
N ALA A 231 -10.46 12.59 -4.61
CA ALA A 231 -10.06 13.24 -5.85
C ALA A 231 -8.65 12.80 -6.28
N MET A 232 -7.72 12.71 -5.34
CA MET A 232 -6.34 12.27 -5.60
C MET A 232 -6.26 10.81 -6.01
N MET A 233 -7.08 9.94 -5.41
CA MET A 233 -7.21 8.54 -5.84
C MET A 233 -7.84 8.42 -7.24
N ALA A 234 -8.90 9.18 -7.52
CA ALA A 234 -9.57 9.15 -8.81
C ALA A 234 -8.63 9.64 -9.93
N PHE A 235 -7.90 10.72 -9.68
CA PHE A 235 -6.93 11.26 -10.63
C PHE A 235 -5.78 10.29 -10.87
N GLY A 236 -5.16 9.76 -9.81
CA GLY A 236 -4.07 8.78 -9.97
C GLY A 236 -4.52 7.51 -10.68
N THR A 237 -5.74 7.03 -10.43
CA THR A 237 -6.31 5.88 -11.15
C THR A 237 -6.51 6.21 -12.64
N THR A 238 -6.99 7.41 -12.95
CA THR A 238 -7.21 7.85 -14.34
C THR A 238 -5.90 7.98 -15.11
N GLU A 239 -4.90 8.65 -14.54
CA GLU A 239 -3.56 8.78 -15.11
C GLU A 239 -2.93 7.42 -15.37
N GLN A 240 -3.01 6.52 -14.40
CA GLN A 240 -2.46 5.19 -14.53
C GLN A 240 -3.17 4.36 -15.62
N LEU A 241 -4.49 4.47 -15.75
CA LEU A 241 -5.25 3.85 -16.85
C LEU A 241 -4.88 4.46 -18.21
N LEU A 242 -4.65 5.78 -18.28
CA LEU A 242 -4.32 6.49 -19.50
C LEU A 242 -2.91 6.17 -20.00
N LEU A 243 -1.94 6.08 -19.09
CA LEU A 243 -0.57 5.68 -19.38
C LEU A 243 -0.45 4.20 -19.75
N CYS A 244 -1.37 3.35 -19.28
CA CYS A 244 -1.34 1.91 -19.52
C CYS A 244 -2.19 1.45 -20.70
N LYS A 245 -2.68 2.39 -21.51
CA LYS A 245 -3.39 2.08 -22.76
C LYS A 245 -2.50 1.13 -23.56
N GLN A 246 -2.86 -0.15 -23.54
CA GLN A 246 -1.95 -1.22 -23.89
C GLN A 246 -1.34 -0.94 -25.25
N PRO A 247 -0.03 -1.18 -25.44
CA PRO A 247 0.51 -1.26 -26.78
C PRO A 247 -0.29 -2.35 -27.47
N LYS A 248 -1.20 -1.92 -28.36
CA LYS A 248 -2.11 -2.76 -29.11
C LYS A 248 -1.22 -3.83 -29.71
N THR A 249 -1.25 -5.04 -29.16
CA THR A 249 -0.34 -6.12 -29.51
C THR A 249 -0.53 -6.28 -30.99
N SER A 250 0.36 -5.68 -31.80
CA SER A 250 0.17 -5.67 -33.24
C SER A 250 0.20 -7.15 -33.56
N PRO A 251 -0.90 -7.73 -34.08
CA PRO A 251 -0.94 -9.15 -34.34
C PRO A 251 0.29 -9.42 -35.18
N THR A 252 1.24 -10.15 -34.59
CA THR A 252 2.52 -10.46 -35.21
C THR A 252 2.14 -10.96 -36.58
N VAL A 253 2.37 -10.13 -37.60
CA VAL A 253 2.11 -10.49 -38.99
C VAL A 253 2.98 -11.71 -39.14
N LYS A 254 2.34 -12.89 -39.17
CA LYS A 254 2.97 -14.12 -39.57
C LYS A 254 3.48 -13.78 -40.96
N SER A 255 4.74 -13.39 -41.06
CA SER A 255 5.50 -13.50 -42.28
C SER A 255 5.48 -14.99 -42.57
N GLN A 256 4.45 -15.41 -43.29
CA GLN A 256 4.53 -16.53 -44.19
C GLN A 256 5.62 -16.15 -45.20
N THR A 257 6.88 -16.25 -44.77
CA THR A 257 7.94 -16.60 -45.68
C THR A 257 7.74 -18.09 -45.92
N GLY A 258 6.74 -18.37 -46.75
CA GLY A 258 6.60 -19.66 -47.39
C GLY A 258 7.95 -19.94 -48.05
N GLY A 259 8.50 -21.10 -47.73
CA GLY A 259 9.56 -21.67 -48.53
C GLY A 259 9.04 -21.77 -49.95
N ASN A 260 9.51 -20.89 -50.83
CA ASN A 260 9.64 -21.23 -52.22
C ASN A 260 11.11 -21.46 -52.48
N THR A 261 11.46 -22.73 -52.43
CA THR A 261 12.67 -23.35 -52.92
C THR A 261 12.91 -22.92 -54.37
N GLN A 262 13.59 -21.79 -54.59
CA GLN A 262 14.14 -21.46 -55.89
C GLN A 262 15.61 -21.91 -55.92
N LYS A 263 15.82 -22.99 -56.67
CA LYS A 263 17.10 -23.65 -56.95
C LYS A 263 18.25 -22.66 -57.19
N PRO A 264 19.48 -22.96 -56.76
CA PRO A 264 20.66 -22.21 -57.15
C PRO A 264 20.83 -22.32 -58.67
N LYS A 265 20.55 -21.24 -59.40
CA LYS A 265 20.93 -21.12 -60.80
C LYS A 265 22.42 -20.84 -60.81
N GLN A 266 23.23 -21.90 -60.97
CA GLN A 266 24.63 -21.79 -61.32
C GLN A 266 24.75 -21.02 -62.64
N THR A 267 25.03 -19.72 -62.58
CA THR A 267 25.46 -18.96 -63.74
C THR A 267 26.93 -19.27 -63.99
N LYS A 268 27.09 -20.23 -64.90
CA LYS A 268 28.28 -20.62 -65.63
C LYS A 268 29.14 -19.40 -66.01
N LYS A 269 30.42 -19.46 -65.64
CA LYS A 269 31.51 -18.65 -66.21
C LYS A 269 31.35 -18.55 -67.74
N ARG A 270 31.24 -17.33 -68.27
CA ARG A 270 31.66 -17.02 -69.64
C ARG A 270 32.85 -16.08 -69.55
N TRP A 271 34.01 -16.66 -69.78
CA TRP A 271 35.15 -15.98 -70.37
C TRP A 271 34.70 -15.33 -71.69
N TRP A 272 35.36 -14.23 -72.04
CA TRP A 272 35.59 -13.54 -73.33
C TRP A 272 36.06 -12.14 -72.86
N GLY A 273 37.27 -11.66 -73.07
CA GLY A 273 38.19 -11.88 -74.17
C GLY A 273 38.19 -10.64 -75.06
N THR A 274 38.90 -9.59 -74.63
CA THR A 274 39.65 -8.59 -75.44
C THR A 274 40.42 -7.70 -74.48
#